data_AF-A0AAN5CHZ7-F1
#
_entry.id   AF-A0AAN5CHZ7-F1
#
_cell.length_a   1.000
_cell.length_b   1.000
_cell.length_c   1.000
_cell.angle_alpha   90.00
_cell.angle_beta   90.00
_cell.angle_gamma   90.00
#
_symmetry.space_group_name_H-M   'P 1'
#
loop_
_entity.id
_entity.type
_entity.pdbx_description
1 polymer ?
#
loop_
_entity_poly.entity_id
_entity_poly.type
_entity_poly.pdbx_seq_one_letter_code
_entity_poly.pdbx_strand_id
1 'polypeptide(L)'
;MQFHICSIVIFCFWTVYLMIAYWTHKQQICSMPAPFHGDSLGLWSNTITLVNIISALLYFITWYKVKKIRGAHFFKNNTKIFTSIAIIIVVEVTSWFISSILIDLSEIYVITERQPPFHYVACLFVSSGIAVKCVVYY
;
A
#
# COMPACT_ATOMS: atom_id res chain seq x y z
N MET A 1 6.78 17.05 11.18
CA MET A 1 5.69 17.46 10.26
C MET A 1 6.20 17.84 8.88
N GLN A 2 7.22 18.72 8.77
CA GLN A 2 7.78 19.14 7.47
C GLN A 2 8.26 17.97 6.59
N PHE A 3 9.05 17.04 7.12
CA PHE A 3 9.51 15.86 6.36
C PHE A 3 8.37 14.99 5.82
N HIS A 4 7.30 14.82 6.60
CA HIS A 4 6.13 14.02 6.17
C HIS A 4 5.42 14.68 4.98
N ILE A 5 5.21 16.00 5.04
CA ILE A 5 4.59 16.76 3.95
C ILE A 5 5.47 16.71 2.71
N CYS A 6 6.79 16.91 2.85
CA CYS A 6 7.72 16.80 1.73
C CYS A 6 7.67 15.42 1.07
N SER A 7 7.65 14.33 1.86
CA SER A 7 7.53 12.97 1.31
C SER A 7 6.23 12.74 0.55
N ILE A 8 5.10 13.26 1.06
CA ILE A 8 3.81 13.20 0.36
C ILE A 8 3.90 13.93 -0.98
N VAL A 9 4.42 15.17 -0.96
CA VAL A 9 4.55 15.99 -2.17
C VAL A 9 5.44 15.31 -3.21
N ILE A 10 6.59 14.75 -2.80
CA ILE A 10 7.49 13.99 -3.68
C ILE A 10 6.77 12.79 -4.28
N PHE A 11 6.02 12.03 -3.47
CA PHE A 11 5.27 10.87 -3.95
C PHE A 11 4.15 11.25 -4.94
N CYS A 12 3.47 12.36 -4.69
CA CYS A 12 2.48 12.91 -5.62
C CYS A 12 3.13 13.32 -6.95
N PHE A 13 4.26 14.03 -6.92
CA PHE A 13 4.99 14.40 -8.14
C PHE A 13 5.49 13.17 -8.90
N TRP A 14 6.01 12.15 -8.19
CA TRP A 14 6.42 10.88 -8.79
C TRP A 14 5.26 10.18 -9.50
N THR A 15 4.10 10.14 -8.87
CA THR A 15 2.87 9.55 -9.45
C THR A 15 2.47 10.29 -10.73
N VAL A 16 2.41 11.62 -10.70
CA VAL A 16 2.07 12.44 -11.87
C VAL A 16 3.12 12.29 -12.98
N TYR A 17 4.40 12.24 -12.63
CA TYR A 17 5.48 11.99 -13.58
C TYR A 17 5.29 10.67 -14.33
N LEU A 18 4.99 9.58 -13.62
CA LEU A 18 4.74 8.28 -14.25
C LEU A 18 3.55 8.33 -15.22
N MET A 19 2.46 9.01 -14.84
CA MET A 19 1.27 9.16 -15.69
C MET A 19 1.57 9.93 -16.99
N ILE A 20 2.41 10.98 -16.92
CA ILE A 20 2.74 11.83 -18.07
C ILE A 20 3.80 11.16 -18.96
N ALA A 21 4.90 10.69 -18.36
CA ALA A 21 6.05 10.16 -19.09
C ALA A 21 5.71 8.88 -19.87
N TYR A 22 4.80 8.08 -19.34
CA TYR A 22 4.34 6.85 -19.97
C TYR A 22 2.98 7.03 -20.63
N TRP A 23 2.43 8.22 -20.82
CA TRP A 23 1.06 8.35 -21.34
C TRP A 23 0.84 7.63 -22.69
N THR A 24 -0.24 6.85 -22.81
CA THR A 24 -0.65 6.20 -24.07
C THR A 24 -2.16 6.19 -24.21
N HIS A 25 -2.66 6.29 -25.45
CA HIS A 25 -4.08 6.23 -25.71
C HIS A 25 -4.58 4.77 -25.73
N LYS A 26 -5.40 4.39 -24.74
CA LYS A 26 -6.05 3.07 -24.66
C LYS A 26 -7.46 3.17 -24.06
N GLN A 27 -8.34 2.28 -24.50
CA GLN A 27 -9.61 2.03 -23.80
C GLN A 27 -9.37 0.99 -22.71
N GLN A 28 -9.63 1.36 -21.46
CA GLN A 28 -9.51 0.48 -20.30
C GLN A 28 -10.69 0.70 -19.35
N ILE A 29 -10.98 -0.32 -18.54
CA ILE A 29 -11.95 -0.20 -17.45
C ILE A 29 -11.40 0.80 -16.43
N CYS A 30 -12.22 1.76 -16.01
CA CYS A 30 -11.85 2.72 -14.97
C CYS A 30 -11.46 1.96 -13.68
N SER A 31 -10.18 1.98 -13.34
CA SER A 31 -9.65 1.38 -12.13
C SER A 31 -8.49 2.23 -11.60
N MET A 32 -8.19 2.12 -10.31
CA MET A 32 -7.08 2.87 -9.68
C MET A 32 -5.73 2.70 -10.40
N PRO A 33 -5.33 1.50 -10.88
CA PRO A 33 -4.11 1.34 -11.65
C PRO A 33 -4.24 1.72 -13.13
N ALA A 34 -5.44 1.96 -13.68
CA ALA A 34 -5.63 2.24 -15.10
C ALA A 34 -4.78 3.39 -15.69
N PRO A 35 -4.47 4.46 -14.94
CA PRO A 35 -3.57 5.49 -15.45
C PRO A 35 -2.12 5.03 -15.64
N PHE A 36 -1.72 3.93 -15.00
CA PHE A 36 -0.40 3.33 -15.10
C PHE A 36 -0.46 2.08 -15.99
N HIS A 37 0.37 2.03 -17.01
CA HIS A 37 0.44 0.90 -17.92
C HIS A 37 1.88 0.62 -18.36
N GLY A 38 2.11 -0.60 -18.85
CA GLY A 38 3.45 -1.10 -19.15
C GLY A 38 4.37 -0.94 -17.95
N ASP A 39 5.59 -0.46 -18.19
CA ASP A 39 6.61 -0.29 -17.14
C ASP A 39 6.17 0.68 -16.01
N SER A 40 5.29 1.65 -16.31
CA SER A 40 4.83 2.60 -15.28
C SER A 40 3.98 1.94 -14.19
N LEU A 41 3.25 0.88 -14.52
CA LEU A 41 2.47 0.10 -13.56
C LEU A 41 3.39 -0.64 -12.60
N GLY A 42 4.41 -1.32 -13.12
CA GLY A 42 5.43 -2.00 -12.33
C GLY A 42 6.23 -1.03 -11.46
N LEU A 43 6.67 0.11 -12.00
CA LEU A 43 7.40 1.14 -11.25
C LEU A 43 6.55 1.71 -10.12
N TRP A 44 5.28 2.02 -10.39
CA TRP A 44 4.35 2.53 -9.38
C TRP A 44 4.07 1.49 -8.28
N SER A 45 3.75 0.26 -8.68
CA SER A 45 3.49 -0.87 -7.77
C SER A 45 4.69 -1.18 -6.86
N ASN A 46 5.90 -1.22 -7.43
CA ASN A 46 7.14 -1.41 -6.68
C ASN A 46 7.42 -0.26 -5.72
N THR A 47 7.19 0.99 -6.14
CA THR A 47 7.37 2.16 -5.28
C THR A 47 6.44 2.08 -4.08
N ILE A 48 5.17 1.78 -4.29
CA ILE A 48 4.18 1.64 -3.21
C ILE A 48 4.55 0.50 -2.28
N THR A 49 4.92 -0.66 -2.84
CA THR A 49 5.33 -1.82 -2.05
C THR A 49 6.53 -1.47 -1.16
N LEU A 50 7.52 -0.77 -1.71
CA LEU A 50 8.69 -0.31 -0.96
C LEU A 50 8.31 0.67 0.17
N VAL A 51 7.45 1.65 -0.10
CA VAL A 51 6.97 2.61 0.90
C VAL A 51 6.25 1.90 2.05
N ASN A 52 5.42 0.90 1.73
CA ASN A 52 4.72 0.10 2.74
C ASN A 52 5.67 -0.75 3.57
N ILE A 53 6.66 -1.39 2.95
CA ILE A 53 7.69 -2.17 3.66
C ILE A 53 8.48 -1.27 4.61
N ILE A 54 8.93 -0.10 4.15
CA ILE A 54 9.66 0.87 5.00
C ILE A 54 8.78 1.32 6.16
N SER A 55 7.50 1.60 5.91
CA SER A 55 6.55 2.00 6.95
C SER A 55 6.37 0.91 8.00
N ALA A 56 6.17 -0.34 7.57
CA ALA A 56 6.05 -1.49 8.46
C ALA A 56 7.32 -1.69 9.31
N LEU A 57 8.51 -1.54 8.71
CA LEU A 57 9.79 -1.61 9.43
C LEU A 57 9.91 -0.51 10.49
N LEU A 58 9.55 0.74 10.16
CA LEU A 58 9.58 1.85 11.11
C LEU A 58 8.63 1.63 12.29
N TYR A 59 7.42 1.13 12.02
CA TYR A 59 6.50 0.77 13.08
C TYR A 59 7.03 -0.39 13.94
N PHE A 60 7.60 -1.42 13.33
CA PHE A 60 8.18 -2.55 14.05
C PHE A 60 9.35 -2.13 14.95
N ILE A 61 10.26 -1.30 14.42
CA ILE A 61 11.39 -0.73 15.19
C ILE A 61 10.86 0.11 16.36
N THR A 62 9.85 0.94 16.11
CA THR A 62 9.21 1.77 17.15
C THR A 62 8.60 0.90 18.23
N TRP A 63 7.82 -0.11 17.85
CA TRP A 63 7.24 -1.10 18.75
C TRP A 63 8.31 -1.79 19.60
N TYR A 64 9.36 -2.30 18.97
CA TYR A 64 10.47 -2.97 19.63
C TYR A 64 11.20 -2.06 20.63
N LYS A 65 11.53 -0.82 20.21
CA LYS A 65 12.18 0.17 21.08
C LYS A 65 11.31 0.54 22.27
N VAL A 66 10.01 0.78 22.06
CA VAL A 66 9.10 1.14 23.16
C VAL A 66 8.97 -0.02 24.15
N LYS A 67 8.84 -1.26 23.66
CA LYS A 67 8.82 -2.46 24.50
C LYS A 67 10.10 -2.61 25.33
N LYS A 68 11.27 -2.36 24.71
CA LYS A 68 12.58 -2.45 25.39
C LYS A 68 12.79 -1.36 26.44
N ILE A 69 12.41 -0.12 26.14
CA ILE A 69 12.69 1.04 27.00
C ILE A 69 11.69 1.15 28.16
N ARG A 70 10.39 0.91 27.91
CA ARG A 70 9.34 1.12 28.92
C ARG A 70 8.93 -0.13 29.69
N GLY A 71 9.48 -1.28 29.32
CA GLY A 71 9.24 -2.56 29.98
C GLY A 71 7.82 -3.12 29.80
N ALA A 72 7.61 -4.34 30.30
CA ALA A 72 6.36 -5.08 30.12
C ALA A 72 5.15 -4.41 30.80
N HIS A 73 5.36 -3.64 31.87
CA HIS A 73 4.30 -2.98 32.63
C HIS A 73 3.61 -1.87 31.82
N PHE A 74 4.38 -1.00 31.14
CA PHE A 74 3.82 0.02 30.24
C PHE A 74 3.08 -0.61 29.07
N PHE A 75 3.60 -1.72 28.54
CA PHE A 75 2.96 -2.46 27.46
C PHE A 75 1.63 -3.07 27.90
N LYS A 76 1.54 -3.61 29.13
CA LYS A 76 0.32 -4.19 29.69
C LYS A 76 -0.81 -3.16 29.81
N ASN A 77 -0.49 -1.93 30.20
CA ASN A 77 -1.47 -0.84 30.28
C ASN A 77 -1.87 -0.27 28.91
N ASN A 78 -1.00 -0.36 27.91
CA ASN A 78 -1.23 0.20 26.56
C ASN A 78 -1.43 -0.88 25.49
N THR A 79 -1.79 -2.09 25.88
CA THR A 79 -1.96 -3.24 24.95
C THR A 79 -2.87 -2.90 23.80
N LYS A 80 -3.99 -2.20 24.07
CA LYS A 80 -4.95 -1.77 23.05
C LYS A 80 -4.29 -0.96 21.92
N ILE A 81 -3.45 0.00 22.25
CA ILE A 81 -2.76 0.86 21.27
C ILE A 81 -1.82 0.02 20.41
N PHE A 82 -1.04 -0.87 21.02
CA PHE A 82 -0.12 -1.72 20.28
C PHE A 82 -0.81 -2.77 19.43
N THR A 83 -1.92 -3.33 19.91
CA THR A 83 -2.77 -4.25 19.14
C THR A 83 -3.38 -3.52 17.94
N SER A 84 -3.90 -2.30 18.11
CA SER A 84 -4.41 -1.49 17.00
C SER A 84 -3.34 -1.20 15.96
N ILE A 85 -2.14 -0.79 16.37
CA ILE A 85 -1.00 -0.57 15.47
C ILE A 85 -0.62 -1.86 14.74
N ALA A 86 -0.56 -2.99 15.44
CA ALA A 86 -0.24 -4.28 14.84
C ALA A 86 -1.30 -4.71 13.81
N ILE A 87 -2.58 -4.53 14.12
CA ILE A 87 -3.68 -4.81 13.19
C ILE A 87 -3.54 -3.95 11.93
N ILE A 88 -3.31 -2.65 12.07
CA ILE A 88 -3.14 -1.74 10.93
C ILE A 88 -1.99 -2.21 10.04
N ILE A 89 -0.82 -2.51 10.63
CA ILE A 89 0.36 -2.93 9.85
C ILE A 89 0.09 -4.24 9.12
N VAL A 90 -0.50 -5.23 9.81
CA VAL A 90 -0.80 -6.52 9.20
C VAL A 90 -1.79 -6.35 8.06
N VAL A 91 -2.90 -5.64 8.29
CA VAL A 91 -3.93 -5.41 7.26
C VAL A 91 -3.35 -4.62 6.09
N GLU A 92 -2.57 -3.57 6.35
CA GLU A 92 -1.98 -2.74 5.30
C GLU A 92 -0.97 -3.51 4.45
N VAL A 93 0.00 -4.17 5.08
CA VAL A 93 1.04 -4.93 4.37
C VAL A 93 0.42 -6.09 3.60
N THR A 94 -0.53 -6.84 4.20
CA THR A 94 -1.19 -7.95 3.51
C THR A 94 -2.06 -7.47 2.36
N SER A 95 -2.82 -6.38 2.53
CA SER A 95 -3.66 -5.82 1.46
C SER A 95 -2.82 -5.39 0.26
N TRP A 96 -1.71 -4.68 0.50
CA TRP A 96 -0.81 -4.25 -0.57
C TRP A 96 -0.08 -5.44 -1.21
N PHE A 97 0.40 -6.39 -0.41
CA PHE A 97 1.09 -7.57 -0.92
C PHE A 97 0.19 -8.44 -1.81
N ILE A 98 -1.04 -8.72 -1.36
CA ILE A 98 -2.03 -9.45 -2.15
C ILE A 98 -2.36 -8.68 -3.42
N SER A 99 -2.51 -7.35 -3.34
CA SER A 99 -2.79 -6.53 -4.51
C SER A 99 -1.66 -6.56 -5.54
N SER A 100 -0.40 -6.49 -5.11
CA SER A 100 0.76 -6.60 -6.00
C SER A 100 0.80 -7.97 -6.70
N ILE A 101 0.57 -9.07 -5.96
CA ILE A 101 0.50 -10.42 -6.54
C ILE A 101 -0.64 -10.51 -7.57
N LEU A 102 -1.81 -9.94 -7.28
CA LEU A 102 -2.95 -9.96 -8.20
C LEU A 102 -2.68 -9.13 -9.46
N ILE A 103 -1.94 -8.02 -9.34
CA ILE A 103 -1.50 -7.22 -10.48
C ILE A 103 -0.49 -8.01 -11.32
N ASP A 104 0.51 -8.63 -10.70
CA ASP A 104 1.51 -9.44 -11.44
C ASP A 104 0.85 -10.65 -12.12
N LEU A 105 -0.09 -11.33 -11.45
CA LEU A 105 -0.87 -12.41 -12.04
C LEU A 105 -1.72 -11.93 -13.23
N SER A 106 -2.23 -10.70 -13.17
CA SER A 106 -2.99 -10.13 -14.28
C SER A 106 -2.17 -9.94 -15.55
N GLU A 107 -0.85 -9.70 -15.42
CA GLU A 107 0.05 -9.59 -16.57
C GLU A 107 0.40 -10.94 -17.18
N ILE A 108 0.52 -11.99 -16.34
CA ILE A 108 0.89 -13.35 -16.78
C ILE A 108 -0.31 -14.08 -17.41
N TYR A 109 -1.52 -13.90 -16.88
CA TYR A 109 -2.72 -14.64 -17.27
C TYR A 109 -3.61 -13.90 -18.30
N VAL A 110 -3.05 -12.99 -19.11
CA VAL A 110 -3.79 -12.30 -20.18
C VAL A 110 -4.16 -13.28 -21.31
N ILE A 111 -5.18 -14.11 -21.07
CA ILE A 111 -5.90 -14.83 -22.12
C ILE A 111 -6.97 -13.87 -22.62
N THR A 112 -6.86 -13.48 -23.90
CA THR A 112 -7.67 -12.43 -24.54
C THR A 112 -9.18 -12.64 -24.43
N GLU A 113 -9.63 -13.89 -24.22
CA GLU A 113 -11.06 -14.25 -24.20
C GLU A 113 -11.69 -14.31 -22.79
N ARG A 114 -10.89 -14.40 -21.72
CA ARG A 114 -11.38 -14.42 -20.32
C ARG A 114 -10.32 -13.81 -19.40
N GLN A 115 -10.25 -12.48 -19.36
CA GLN A 115 -9.45 -11.80 -18.35
C GLN A 115 -10.12 -11.94 -16.98
N PRO A 116 -9.50 -12.63 -16.00
CA PRO A 116 -10.04 -12.66 -14.66
C PRO A 116 -10.00 -11.24 -14.06
N PRO A 117 -10.97 -10.83 -13.24
CA PRO A 117 -11.06 -9.46 -12.72
C PRO A 117 -10.06 -9.22 -11.58
N PHE A 118 -8.80 -9.64 -11.73
CA PHE A 118 -7.76 -9.52 -10.71
C PHE A 118 -7.53 -8.07 -10.27
N HIS A 119 -7.61 -7.12 -11.21
CA HIS A 119 -7.53 -5.68 -10.88
C HIS A 119 -8.65 -5.21 -9.97
N TYR A 120 -9.88 -5.74 -10.13
CA TYR A 120 -11.01 -5.39 -9.28
C TYR A 120 -10.80 -5.94 -7.87
N VAL A 121 -10.37 -7.20 -7.76
CA VAL A 121 -10.07 -7.84 -6.48
C VAL A 121 -8.91 -7.14 -5.76
N ALA A 122 -7.85 -6.78 -6.49
CA ALA A 122 -6.75 -5.98 -5.95
C ALA A 122 -7.24 -4.63 -5.40
N CYS A 123 -8.13 -3.95 -6.14
CA CYS A 123 -8.71 -2.68 -5.70
C CYS A 123 -9.52 -2.82 -4.40
N LEU A 124 -10.23 -3.94 -4.21
CA LEU A 124 -10.95 -4.21 -2.95
C LEU A 124 -10.00 -4.33 -1.77
N PHE A 125 -8.87 -5.03 -1.93
CA PHE A 125 -7.86 -5.16 -0.88
C PHE A 125 -7.25 -3.80 -0.52
N VAL A 126 -6.76 -3.02 -1.48
CA VAL A 126 -6.23 -1.68 -1.23
C VAL A 126 -7.26 -0.80 -0.53
N SER A 127 -8.51 -0.79 -1.01
CA SER A 127 -9.59 0.02 -0.45
C SER A 127 -9.93 -0.40 0.99
N SER A 128 -9.94 -1.70 1.28
CA SER A 128 -10.15 -2.22 2.63
C SER A 128 -9.03 -1.82 3.59
N GLY A 129 -7.77 -1.85 3.13
CA GLY A 129 -6.62 -1.40 3.91
C GLY A 129 -6.70 0.08 4.27
N ILE A 130 -7.13 0.93 3.33
CA ILE A 130 -7.37 2.35 3.57
C ILE A 130 -8.55 2.54 4.55
N ALA A 131 -9.66 1.82 4.35
CA ALA A 131 -10.84 1.93 5.20
C ALA A 131 -10.55 1.55 6.66
N VAL A 132 -9.75 0.51 6.90
CA VAL A 132 -9.37 0.10 8.26
C VAL A 132 -8.60 1.19 9.00
N LYS A 133 -7.77 1.99 8.30
CA LYS A 133 -7.10 3.14 8.93
C LYS A 133 -8.09 4.18 9.43
N CYS A 134 -9.13 4.48 8.65
CA CYS A 134 -10.18 5.41 9.07
C CYS A 134 -10.89 4.91 10.34
N VAL A 135 -11.19 3.61 10.43
CA VAL A 135 -11.89 3.01 11.57
C VAL A 135 -11.02 2.88 12.83
N VAL A 136 -9.71 2.67 12.66
CA VAL A 136 -8.81 2.45 13.81
C VAL A 136 -8.23 3.75 14.37
N TYR A 137 -8.06 4.79 13.53
CA TYR A 137 -7.51 6.07 13.97
C TYR A 137 -8.56 7.10 14.41
N TYR A 138 -9.82 6.97 14.00
CA TYR A 138 -10.92 7.90 14.30
C TYR A 138 -12.12 7.16 14.89
#